data_AF-A0A383UTS3-F1
#
_entry.id   AF-A0A383UTS3-F1
#
_cell.length_a   1.000
_cell.length_b   1.000
_cell.length_c   1.000
_cell.angle_alpha   90.00
_cell.angle_beta   90.00
_cell.angle_gamma   90.00
#
_symmetry.space_group_name_H-M   'P 1'
#
loop_
_entity.id
_entity.type
_entity.pdbx_description
1 polymer ?
#
loop_
_entity_poly.entity_id
_entity_poly.type
_entity_poly.pdbx_seq_one_letter_code
_entity_poly.pdbx_strand_id
1 'polypeptide(L)'
;MHPPMKLPDDLTPHHMDTIPILSSLLSRLSNPSSTSQSGLAGPSYTSSPSQILNSTGQLSAKDIPPATDELKQQLQKAHLQIKQLPDIDRTISEQEEEIVELEEKISQQREVIKKLRVLGKATNETKKMLEQIEDVVH
;
A
#
# COMPACT_ATOMS: atom_id res chain seq x y z
N MET A 1 -6.39 17.28 -14.18
CA MET A 1 -5.31 16.28 -14.37
C MET A 1 -4.71 16.04 -13.01
N HIS A 2 -5.18 15.01 -12.31
CA HIS A 2 -4.67 14.68 -10.98
C HIS A 2 -3.24 14.12 -11.10
N PRO A 3 -2.31 14.53 -10.20
CA PRO A 3 -0.93 14.07 -10.22
C PRO A 3 -0.82 12.55 -10.01
N PRO A 4 0.25 11.90 -10.50
CA PRO A 4 0.42 10.45 -10.38
C PRO A 4 0.47 10.03 -8.90
N MET A 5 -0.48 9.17 -8.52
CA MET A 5 -0.68 8.64 -7.17
C MET A 5 0.52 7.78 -6.76
N LYS A 6 1.41 8.33 -5.93
CA LYS A 6 2.43 7.54 -5.26
C LYS A 6 1.84 7.09 -3.93
N LEU A 7 1.66 5.77 -3.77
CA LEU A 7 1.40 5.20 -2.46
C LEU A 7 2.59 5.58 -1.54
N PRO A 8 2.34 5.96 -0.27
CA PRO A 8 3.41 6.08 0.71
C PRO A 8 4.23 4.79 0.77
N ASP A 9 5.54 4.87 0.50
CA ASP A 9 6.46 3.71 0.42
C ASP A 9 6.57 2.89 1.73
N ASP A 10 6.00 3.40 2.82
CA ASP A 10 6.07 2.83 4.18
C ASP A 10 4.75 2.18 4.64
N LEU A 11 3.76 2.04 3.75
CA LEU A 11 2.55 1.25 4.00
C LEU A 11 2.80 -0.23 3.71
N THR A 12 3.39 -0.93 4.69
CA THR A 12 3.44 -2.40 4.65
C THR A 12 2.25 -3.00 5.42
N PRO A 13 1.60 -4.06 4.93
CA PRO A 13 0.43 -4.69 5.58
C PRO A 13 0.63 -5.03 7.06
N HIS A 14 1.87 -5.28 7.47
CA HIS A 14 2.24 -5.56 8.86
C HIS A 14 1.97 -4.41 9.83
N HIS A 15 1.95 -3.15 9.38
CA HIS A 15 1.61 -2.01 10.24
C HIS A 15 0.09 -1.89 10.47
N MET A 16 -0.74 -2.49 9.63
CA MET A 16 -2.20 -2.52 9.79
C MET A 16 -2.66 -3.73 10.61
N ASP A 17 -1.91 -4.83 10.56
CA ASP A 17 -2.26 -6.07 11.26
C ASP A 17 -1.75 -6.08 12.70
N THR A 18 -2.43 -5.32 13.57
CA THR A 18 -2.13 -5.23 15.01
C THR A 18 -2.77 -6.36 15.84
N ILE A 19 -3.63 -7.19 15.23
CA ILE A 19 -4.39 -8.26 15.88
C ILE A 19 -3.47 -9.35 16.47
N PRO A 20 -2.41 -9.84 15.78
CA PRO A 20 -1.49 -10.82 16.34
C PRO A 20 -0.73 -10.27 17.57
N ILE A 21 -0.33 -9.00 17.52
CA ILE A 21 0.39 -8.34 18.62
C ILE A 21 -0.54 -8.20 19.83
N LEU A 22 -1.75 -7.69 19.64
CA LEU A 22 -2.77 -7.55 20.68
C LEU A 22 -3.14 -8.89 21.33
N SER A 23 -3.39 -9.92 20.52
CA SER A 23 -3.73 -11.26 21.03
C SER A 23 -2.58 -11.88 21.82
N SER A 24 -1.33 -11.66 21.42
CA SER A 24 -0.16 -12.12 22.17
C SER A 24 -0.02 -11.39 23.52
N LEU A 25 -0.21 -10.07 23.56
CA LEU A 25 -0.17 -9.27 24.79
C LEU A 25 -1.29 -9.67 25.75
N LEU A 26 -2.51 -9.85 25.22
CA LEU A 26 -3.67 -10.25 26.01
C LEU A 26 -3.52 -11.67 26.57
N SER A 27 -2.96 -12.60 25.78
CA SER A 27 -2.68 -13.98 26.24
C SER A 27 -1.64 -14.00 27.37
N ARG A 28 -0.63 -13.11 27.31
CA ARG A 28 0.37 -12.94 28.38
C ARG A 28 -0.22 -12.33 29.65
N LEU A 29 -1.24 -11.48 29.53
CA LEU A 29 -1.93 -10.85 30.65
C LEU A 29 -2.96 -11.79 31.31
N SER A 30 -3.62 -12.63 30.51
CA SER A 30 -4.75 -13.48 30.94
C SER A 30 -4.33 -14.78 31.64
N ASN A 31 -3.05 -14.93 32.01
CA ASN A 31 -2.57 -16.09 32.77
C ASN A 31 -2.37 -15.72 34.26
N PRO A 32 -3.44 -15.69 35.08
CA PRO A 32 -3.38 -15.24 36.48
C PRO A 32 -2.73 -16.24 37.46
N SER A 33 -2.01 -17.28 37.01
CA SER A 33 -1.46 -18.29 37.92
C SER A 33 -0.09 -18.78 37.47
N SER A 34 0.94 -18.20 38.09
CA SER A 34 2.13 -18.89 38.61
C SER A 34 2.78 -18.01 39.67
N THR A 35 2.15 -17.95 40.86
CA THR A 35 2.93 -17.74 42.08
C THR A 35 3.90 -18.91 42.19
N SER A 36 5.18 -18.60 42.45
CA SER A 36 6.33 -19.49 42.70
C SER A 36 7.24 -19.70 41.48
N GLN A 37 8.35 -18.96 41.40
CA GLN A 37 9.63 -19.47 41.89
C GLN A 37 10.73 -18.39 41.86
N SER A 38 11.58 -18.51 42.87
CA SER A 38 12.69 -17.65 43.24
C SER A 38 13.91 -17.89 42.35
N GLY A 39 14.77 -16.88 42.20
CA GLY A 39 16.19 -17.06 41.94
C GLY A 39 16.69 -16.65 40.55
N LEU A 40 17.28 -15.45 40.49
CA LEU A 40 18.61 -15.12 39.95
C LEU A 40 18.60 -13.66 39.45
N ALA A 41 19.25 -12.81 40.23
CA ALA A 41 19.58 -11.45 39.84
C ALA A 41 20.54 -11.48 38.63
N GLY A 42 20.00 -11.27 37.44
CA GLY A 42 20.73 -10.79 36.26
C GLY A 42 20.43 -9.30 36.05
N PRO A 43 21.31 -8.52 35.41
CA PRO A 43 21.28 -7.06 35.52
C PRO A 43 19.95 -6.50 35.02
N SER A 44 19.40 -5.54 35.76
CA SER A 44 18.26 -4.73 35.34
C SER A 44 18.67 -3.88 34.14
N TYR A 45 18.72 -4.50 32.96
CA TYR A 45 18.71 -3.77 31.71
C TYR A 45 17.33 -3.18 31.58
N THR A 46 17.25 -1.85 31.50
CA THR A 46 16.04 -1.14 31.09
C THR A 46 15.60 -1.75 29.76
N SER A 47 14.61 -2.64 29.83
CA SER A 47 14.16 -3.37 28.65
C SER A 47 13.56 -2.34 27.70
N SER A 48 14.14 -2.19 26.52
CA SER A 48 13.57 -1.28 25.52
C SER A 48 12.18 -1.78 25.12
N PRO A 49 11.21 -0.91 24.79
CA PRO A 49 9.84 -1.32 24.41
C PRO A 49 9.80 -2.49 23.42
N SER A 50 10.68 -2.47 22.42
CA SER A 50 10.79 -3.51 21.39
C SER A 50 11.27 -4.86 21.91
N GLN A 51 12.04 -4.89 23.00
CA GLN A 51 12.42 -6.14 23.67
C GLN A 51 11.25 -6.72 24.46
N ILE A 52 10.33 -5.88 24.97
CA ILE A 52 9.17 -6.31 25.72
C ILE A 52 8.11 -6.91 24.78
N LEU A 53 7.92 -6.32 23.59
CA LEU A 53 7.07 -6.90 22.54
C LEU A 53 7.56 -8.26 22.03
N ASN A 54 8.87 -8.42 21.83
CA ASN A 54 9.45 -9.67 21.34
C ASN A 54 9.70 -10.72 22.44
N SER A 55 9.50 -10.36 23.71
CA SER A 55 9.67 -11.29 24.82
C SER A 55 8.47 -12.23 24.95
N THR A 56 8.74 -13.53 25.12
CA THR A 56 7.72 -14.56 25.38
C THR A 56 7.40 -14.74 26.86
N GLY A 57 8.04 -13.95 27.74
CA GLY A 57 7.87 -14.02 29.20
C GLY A 57 6.59 -13.38 29.70
N GLN A 58 6.22 -13.68 30.95
CA GLN A 58 5.02 -13.11 31.60
C GLN A 58 5.17 -11.59 31.78
N LEU A 59 4.13 -10.81 31.43
CA LEU A 59 4.13 -9.36 31.62
C LEU A 59 3.69 -9.03 33.05
N SER A 60 4.55 -8.35 33.81
CA SER A 60 4.15 -7.79 35.10
C SER A 60 3.32 -6.53 34.87
N ALA A 61 2.42 -6.18 35.79
CA ALA A 61 1.54 -5.01 35.67
C ALA A 61 2.30 -3.67 35.49
N LYS A 62 3.59 -3.64 35.83
CA LYS A 62 4.49 -2.48 35.66
C LYS A 62 5.03 -2.33 34.24
N ASP A 63 5.03 -3.40 33.45
CA ASP A 63 5.58 -3.45 32.09
C ASP A 63 4.50 -3.21 31.02
N ILE A 64 3.24 -2.99 31.43
CA ILE A 64 2.11 -2.72 30.54
C ILE A 64 2.26 -1.36 29.83
N PRO A 65 2.57 -0.23 30.51
CA PRO A 65 2.76 1.05 29.83
C PRO A 65 3.84 1.03 28.75
N PRO A 66 5.07 0.50 28.99
CA PRO A 66 6.09 0.45 27.95
C PRO A 66 5.77 -0.57 26.83
N ALA A 67 5.13 -1.72 27.14
CA ALA A 67 4.69 -2.67 26.11
C ALA A 67 3.59 -2.11 25.20
N THR A 68 2.74 -1.23 25.73
CA THR A 68 1.60 -0.66 25.00
C THR A 68 1.99 0.61 24.23
N ASP A 69 3.05 1.32 24.65
CA ASP A 69 3.45 2.57 23.99
C ASP A 69 3.93 2.35 22.55
N GLU A 70 4.64 1.26 22.29
CA GLU A 70 5.08 0.91 20.93
C GLU A 70 3.89 0.57 20.01
N LEU A 71 2.88 -0.14 20.54
CA LEU A 71 1.64 -0.39 19.83
C LEU A 71 0.88 0.91 19.54
N LYS A 72 0.84 1.84 20.51
CA LYS A 72 0.23 3.16 20.35
C LYS A 72 0.94 3.96 19.26
N GLN A 73 2.27 3.94 19.23
CA GLN A 73 3.06 4.60 18.18
C GLN A 73 2.79 3.97 16.80
N GLN A 74 2.70 2.64 16.70
CA GLN A 74 2.33 1.96 15.45
C GLN A 74 0.93 2.36 14.97
N LEU A 75 -0.06 2.41 15.86
CA LEU A 75 -1.42 2.78 15.52
C LEU A 75 -1.53 4.27 15.12
N GLN A 76 -0.79 5.15 15.81
CA GLN A 76 -0.72 6.56 15.42
C GLN A 76 -0.06 6.74 14.05
N LYS A 77 1.03 6.02 13.78
CA LYS A 77 1.69 6.01 12.46
C LYS A 77 0.73 5.52 11.39
N ALA A 78 0.01 4.42 11.64
CA ALA A 78 -1.01 3.88 10.77
C ALA A 78 -2.11 4.90 10.46
N HIS A 79 -2.66 5.59 11.47
CA HIS A 79 -3.68 6.62 11.27
C HIS A 79 -3.17 7.80 10.44
N LEU A 80 -1.93 8.24 10.65
CA LEU A 80 -1.33 9.32 9.86
C LEU A 80 -1.14 8.89 8.41
N GLN A 81 -0.70 7.65 8.18
CA GLN A 81 -0.52 7.10 6.83
C GLN A 81 -1.84 6.88 6.10
N ILE A 82 -2.90 6.42 6.79
CA ILE A 82 -4.24 6.30 6.21
C ILE A 82 -4.75 7.66 5.73
N LYS A 83 -4.53 8.72 6.51
CA LYS A 83 -4.90 10.09 6.10
C LYS A 83 -4.06 10.64 4.95
N GLN A 84 -2.90 10.05 4.68
CA GLN A 84 -2.04 10.39 3.56
C GLN A 84 -2.36 9.54 2.31
N LEU A 85 -3.28 8.58 2.41
CA LEU A 85 -3.72 7.81 1.26
C LEU A 85 -4.43 8.73 0.26
N PRO A 86 -4.05 8.68 -1.03
CA PRO A 86 -4.77 9.42 -2.05
C PRO A 86 -6.19 8.86 -2.17
N ASP A 87 -7.15 9.76 -2.43
CA ASP A 87 -8.58 9.42 -2.61
C ASP A 87 -9.25 8.70 -1.42
N ILE A 88 -8.72 8.88 -0.19
CA ILE A 88 -9.36 8.36 1.03
C ILE A 88 -10.73 9.01 1.31
N ASP A 89 -10.93 10.24 0.83
CA ASP A 89 -12.18 10.99 1.00
C ASP A 89 -13.24 10.62 -0.05
N ARG A 90 -12.88 9.81 -1.07
CA ARG A 90 -13.78 9.41 -2.15
C ARG A 90 -14.40 8.06 -1.91
N THR A 91 -15.64 7.93 -2.37
CA THR A 91 -16.38 6.68 -2.28
C THR A 91 -16.02 5.74 -3.43
N ILE A 92 -16.18 4.43 -3.20
CA ILE A 92 -15.95 3.40 -4.23
C ILE A 92 -16.82 3.66 -5.46
N SER A 93 -18.06 4.12 -5.28
CA SER A 93 -18.98 4.41 -6.38
C SER A 93 -18.46 5.52 -7.31
N GLU A 94 -17.85 6.57 -6.76
CA GLU A 94 -17.27 7.66 -7.55
C GLU A 94 -16.03 7.18 -8.33
N GLN A 95 -15.23 6.31 -7.72
CA GLN A 95 -14.07 5.71 -8.38
C GLN A 95 -14.49 4.76 -9.50
N GLU A 96 -15.54 3.98 -9.31
CA GLU A 96 -16.12 3.11 -10.35
C GLU A 96 -16.64 3.93 -11.53
N GLU A 97 -17.35 5.03 -11.28
CA GLU A 97 -17.81 5.95 -12.33
C GLU A 97 -16.64 6.56 -13.11
N GLU A 98 -15.59 7.00 -12.42
CA GLU A 98 -14.38 7.51 -13.07
C GLU A 98 -13.65 6.44 -13.89
N ILE A 99 -13.59 5.20 -13.40
CA ILE A 99 -13.00 4.08 -14.17
C ILE A 99 -13.76 3.90 -15.48
N VAL A 100 -15.09 3.91 -15.46
CA VAL A 100 -15.92 3.78 -16.66
C VAL A 100 -15.65 4.92 -17.64
N GLU A 101 -15.59 6.17 -17.18
CA GLU A 101 -15.28 7.33 -18.02
C GLU A 101 -13.88 7.22 -18.65
N LEU A 102 -12.89 6.82 -17.84
CA LEU A 102 -11.51 6.63 -18.30
C LEU A 102 -11.40 5.50 -19.33
N GLU A 103 -12.09 4.39 -19.12
CA GLU A 103 -12.15 3.27 -20.06
C GLU A 103 -12.79 3.68 -21.39
N GLU A 104 -13.87 4.45 -21.36
CA GLU A 104 -14.50 4.99 -22.56
C GLU A 104 -13.53 5.90 -23.32
N LYS A 105 -12.85 6.80 -22.60
CA LYS A 105 -11.85 7.71 -23.18
C LYS A 105 -10.69 6.94 -23.81
N ILE A 106 -10.21 5.89 -23.16
CA ILE A 106 -9.17 4.99 -23.71
C ILE A 106 -9.69 4.31 -24.98
N SER A 107 -10.95 3.85 -24.99
CA SER A 107 -11.56 3.24 -26.16
C SER A 107 -11.60 4.20 -27.35
N GLN A 108 -12.06 5.44 -27.13
CA GLN A 108 -12.09 6.49 -28.15
C GLN A 108 -10.67 6.80 -28.68
N GLN A 109 -9.69 6.95 -27.79
CA GLN A 109 -8.30 7.20 -28.17
C GLN A 109 -7.72 6.05 -29.01
N ARG A 110 -8.00 4.80 -28.65
CA ARG A 110 -7.59 3.62 -29.43
C ARG A 110 -8.22 3.62 -30.82
N GLU A 111 -9.49 4.02 -30.94
CA GLU A 111 -10.17 4.13 -32.24
C GLU A 111 -9.53 5.20 -33.13
N VAL A 112 -9.23 6.37 -32.58
CA VAL A 112 -8.53 7.45 -33.29
C VAL A 112 -7.17 6.97 -33.79
N ILE A 113 -6.38 6.31 -32.93
CA ILE A 113 -5.08 5.75 -33.32
C ILE A 113 -5.24 4.72 -34.45
N LYS A 114 -6.30 3.89 -34.41
CA LYS A 114 -6.60 2.93 -35.48
C LYS A 114 -6.91 3.64 -36.80
N LYS A 115 -7.72 4.70 -36.78
CA LYS A 115 -8.03 5.50 -37.98
C LYS A 115 -6.78 6.17 -38.55
N LEU A 116 -5.96 6.78 -37.70
CA LEU A 116 -4.69 7.40 -38.11
C LEU A 116 -3.73 6.38 -38.72
N ARG A 117 -3.66 5.16 -38.17
CA ARG A 117 -2.85 4.08 -38.74
C ARG A 117 -3.32 3.67 -40.13
N VAL A 118 -4.64 3.58 -40.37
CA VAL A 118 -5.18 3.24 -41.69
C VAL A 118 -4.89 4.35 -42.69
N LEU A 119 -5.10 5.61 -42.30
CA LEU A 119 -4.80 6.76 -43.16
C LEU A 119 -3.32 6.82 -43.52
N GLY A 120 -2.42 6.61 -42.55
CA GLY A 120 -0.98 6.58 -42.80
C GLY A 120 -0.52 5.45 -43.73
N LYS A 121 -1.22 4.31 -43.73
CA LYS A 121 -0.98 3.24 -44.73
C LYS A 121 -1.46 3.65 -46.12
N ALA A 122 -2.67 4.20 -46.21
CA ALA A 122 -3.24 4.62 -47.48
C ALA A 122 -2.38 5.69 -48.17
N THR A 123 -1.90 6.68 -47.40
CA THR A 123 -1.01 7.73 -47.93
C THR A 123 0.32 7.16 -48.44
N ASN A 124 0.88 6.17 -47.74
CA ASN A 124 2.11 5.51 -48.15
C ASN A 124 1.94 4.69 -49.45
N GLU A 125 0.83 3.95 -49.59
CA GLU A 125 0.50 3.21 -50.81
C GLU A 125 0.28 4.16 -52.00
N THR A 126 -0.44 5.27 -51.81
CA THR A 126 -0.58 6.29 -52.87
C THR A 126 0.75 6.90 -53.28
N LYS A 127 1.65 7.17 -52.33
CA LYS A 127 2.99 7.70 -52.63
C LYS A 127 3.79 6.70 -53.47
N LYS A 128 3.75 5.42 -53.12
CA LYS A 128 4.41 4.34 -53.87
C LYS A 128 3.86 4.19 -55.29
N MET A 129 2.54 4.30 -55.47
CA MET A 129 1.93 4.28 -56.81
C MET A 129 2.35 5.47 -57.67
N LEU A 130 2.46 6.67 -57.08
CA LEU A 130 2.95 7.86 -57.79
C LEU A 130 4.41 7.70 -58.24
N GLU A 131 5.29 7.22 -57.35
CA GLU A 131 6.71 6.95 -57.66
C GLU A 131 6.85 5.92 -58.80
N GLN A 132 6.04 4.86 -58.77
CA GLN A 132 6.04 3.83 -59.82
C GLN A 132 5.51 4.33 -61.17
N ILE A 133 4.63 5.34 -61.20
CA ILE A 133 4.19 5.98 -62.45
C ILE A 133 5.29 6.89 -62.99
N GLU A 134 6.00 7.62 -62.12
CA GLU A 134 7.10 8.51 -62.51
C GLU A 134 8.27 7.73 -63.13
N ASP A 135 8.59 6.55 -62.58
CA ASP A 135 9.60 5.61 -63.09
C ASP A 135 9.22 4.96 -64.44
N VAL A 136 7.93 4.90 -64.80
CA VAL A 136 7.46 4.35 -66.07
C VAL A 136 7.43 5.41 -67.18
N VAL A 137 7.39 6.69 -66.80
CA VAL A 137 7.33 7.83 -67.72
C VAL A 137 8.73 8.36 -68.09
N HIS A 138 9.76 8.00 -67.33
CA HIS A 138 11.18 8.27 -67.64
C HIS A 138 11.86 7.06 -68.29
#